data_AF-A0A7S2JEI1-F1
#
_entry.id   AF-A0A7S2JEI1-F1
#
_cell.length_a   1.000
_cell.length_b   1.000
_cell.length_c   1.000
_cell.angle_alpha   90.00
_cell.angle_beta   90.00
_cell.angle_gamma   90.00
#
_symmetry.space_group_name_H-M   'P 1'
#
loop_
_entity.id
_entity.type
_entity.pdbx_description
1 polymer ?
#
loop_
_entity_poly.entity_id
_entity_poly.type
_entity_poly.pdbx_seq_one_letter_code
_entity_poly.pdbx_strand_id
1 'polypeptide(L)'
;AESTGTPVNLGHQVSHLLMYQRKKCAALLCMGTMFAFLGFLFAFVCGLLKFLSPRLSGNLVALYPSGNGYFPSTVSEMVFDPRSPAGKCFFAFEFAGALQIFLSWYPWELRNVYIGDSTVLGPVAPCNMVSWSLFRQFV
;
A
#
# COMPACT_ATOMS: atom_id res chain seq x y z
N ALA A 1 -31.99 -37.86 -15.06
CA ALA A 1 -32.25 -37.38 -13.69
C ALA A 1 -31.60 -36.01 -13.57
N GLU A 2 -32.34 -35.00 -14.02
CA GLU A 2 -31.91 -33.60 -14.00
C GLU A 2 -32.19 -33.08 -12.60
N SER A 3 -31.13 -32.88 -11.79
CA SER A 3 -31.30 -32.39 -10.44
C SER A 3 -31.73 -30.93 -10.52
N THR A 4 -33.01 -30.70 -10.31
CA THR A 4 -33.62 -29.40 -10.02
C THR A 4 -33.01 -28.83 -8.74
N GLY A 5 -31.82 -28.26 -8.86
CA GLY A 5 -31.19 -27.47 -7.81
C GLY A 5 -32.11 -26.29 -7.50
N THR A 6 -32.73 -26.30 -6.33
CA THR A 6 -33.68 -25.26 -5.93
C THR A 6 -32.99 -23.90 -5.93
N PRO A 7 -33.57 -22.86 -6.58
CA PRO A 7 -32.94 -21.54 -6.75
C PRO A 7 -32.59 -20.84 -5.42
N VAL A 8 -33.23 -21.27 -4.33
CA VAL A 8 -32.99 -20.78 -2.96
C VAL A 8 -31.56 -21.08 -2.47
N ASN A 9 -30.97 -22.22 -2.86
CA ASN A 9 -29.61 -22.59 -2.43
C ASN A 9 -28.53 -21.73 -3.11
N LEU A 10 -28.75 -21.34 -4.36
CA LEU A 10 -27.79 -20.55 -5.13
C LEU A 10 -27.61 -19.14 -4.55
N GLY A 11 -28.71 -18.47 -4.20
CA GLY A 11 -28.66 -17.13 -3.61
C GLY A 11 -27.89 -17.10 -2.29
N HIS A 12 -28.10 -18.11 -1.45
CA HIS A 12 -27.38 -18.26 -0.20
C HIS A 12 -25.87 -18.47 -0.44
N GLN A 13 -25.48 -19.39 -1.32
CA GLN A 13 -24.07 -19.63 -1.66
C GLN A 13 -23.37 -18.38 -2.20
N VAL A 14 -24.01 -17.63 -3.11
CA VAL A 14 -23.47 -16.38 -3.64
C VAL A 14 -23.26 -15.35 -2.54
N SER A 15 -24.21 -15.20 -1.61
CA SER A 15 -24.08 -14.26 -0.50
C SER A 15 -22.91 -14.58 0.42
N HIS A 16 -22.68 -15.87 0.73
CA HIS A 16 -21.53 -16.33 1.53
C HIS A 16 -20.20 -16.06 0.83
N LEU A 17 -20.13 -16.31 -0.48
CA LEU A 17 -18.93 -16.02 -1.28
C LEU A 17 -18.60 -14.51 -1.27
N LEU A 18 -19.59 -13.65 -1.48
CA LEU A 18 -19.40 -12.20 -1.44
C LEU A 18 -18.97 -11.69 -0.07
N MET A 19 -19.55 -12.22 1.02
CA MET A 19 -19.13 -11.86 2.38
C MET A 19 -17.67 -12.27 2.65
N TYR A 20 -17.27 -13.44 2.16
CA TYR A 20 -15.90 -13.92 2.29
C TYR A 20 -14.90 -13.05 1.51
N GLN A 21 -15.20 -12.73 0.25
CA GLN A 21 -14.35 -11.87 -0.58
C GLN A 21 -14.13 -10.50 0.09
N ARG A 22 -15.20 -9.85 0.57
CA ARG A 22 -15.10 -8.56 1.26
C ARG A 22 -14.18 -8.59 2.47
N LYS A 23 -14.27 -9.64 3.30
CA LYS A 23 -13.38 -9.81 4.45
C LYS A 23 -11.93 -9.97 4.03
N LYS A 24 -11.66 -10.77 2.99
CA LYS A 24 -10.33 -10.95 2.43
C LYS A 24 -9.78 -9.63 1.87
N CYS A 25 -10.57 -8.89 1.11
CA CYS A 25 -10.20 -7.59 0.55
C CYS A 25 -9.87 -6.58 1.66
N ALA A 26 -10.72 -6.48 2.69
CA ALA A 26 -10.47 -5.63 3.84
C ALA A 26 -9.20 -6.03 4.60
N ALA A 27 -8.95 -7.32 4.77
CA ALA A 27 -7.73 -7.83 5.41
C ALA A 27 -6.48 -7.48 4.59
N LEU A 28 -6.49 -7.68 3.27
CA LEU A 28 -5.37 -7.32 2.40
C LEU A 28 -5.09 -5.82 2.39
N LEU A 29 -6.15 -4.99 2.39
CA LEU A 29 -6.00 -3.54 2.50
C LEU A 29 -5.37 -3.15 3.84
N CYS A 30 -5.87 -3.71 4.94
CA CYS A 30 -5.33 -3.45 6.27
C CYS A 30 -3.88 -3.91 6.42
N MET A 31 -3.54 -5.07 5.87
CA MET A 31 -2.15 -5.54 5.88
C MET A 31 -1.27 -4.62 5.03
N GLY A 32 -1.71 -4.25 3.83
CA GLY A 32 -0.97 -3.34 2.95
C GLY A 32 -0.69 -1.97 3.59
N THR A 33 -1.69 -1.38 4.27
CA THR A 33 -1.50 -0.11 5.00
C THR A 33 -0.57 -0.27 6.22
N MET A 34 -0.62 -1.41 6.92
CA MET A 34 0.33 -1.71 7.99
C MET A 34 1.76 -1.83 7.44
N PHE A 35 1.97 -2.47 6.29
CA PHE A 35 3.29 -2.56 5.65
C PHE A 35 3.81 -1.18 5.26
N ALA A 36 3.00 -0.32 4.64
CA ALA A 36 3.37 1.06 4.32
C ALA A 36 3.76 1.84 5.59
N PHE A 37 2.91 1.79 6.62
CA PHE A 37 3.20 2.44 7.91
C PHE A 37 4.53 1.96 8.52
N LEU A 38 4.81 0.65 8.48
CA LEU A 38 6.09 0.09 8.92
C LEU A 38 7.27 0.61 8.09
N GLY A 39 7.10 0.79 6.77
CA GLY A 39 8.10 1.41 5.90
C GLY A 39 8.52 2.81 6.37
N PHE A 40 7.53 3.67 6.64
CA PHE A 40 7.77 5.00 7.21
C PHE A 40 8.42 4.94 8.60
N LEU A 41 7.95 4.03 9.48
CA LEU A 41 8.49 3.87 10.82
C LEU A 41 9.96 3.43 10.79
N PHE A 42 10.32 2.46 9.95
CA PHE A 42 11.70 2.00 9.80
C PHE A 42 12.61 3.06 9.20
N ALA A 43 12.14 3.81 8.20
CA ALA A 43 12.88 4.96 7.66
C ALA A 43 13.17 5.97 8.78
N PHE A 44 12.15 6.36 9.55
CA PHE A 44 12.29 7.28 10.68
C PHE A 44 13.27 6.78 11.74
N VAL A 45 13.16 5.51 12.15
CA VAL A 45 14.08 4.91 13.13
C VAL A 45 15.52 4.93 12.60
N CYS A 46 15.74 4.59 11.32
CA CYS A 46 17.07 4.67 10.72
C CYS A 46 17.63 6.10 10.70
N GLY A 47 16.81 7.08 10.35
CA GLY A 47 17.18 8.50 10.37
C GLY A 47 17.52 8.98 11.79
N LEU A 48 16.71 8.60 12.77
CA LEU A 48 16.92 8.93 14.18
C LEU A 48 18.19 8.29 14.73
N LEU A 49 18.45 7.01 14.42
CA LEU A 49 19.68 6.32 14.82
C LEU A 49 20.92 6.97 14.18
N LYS A 50 20.82 7.41 12.92
CA LYS A 50 21.91 8.14 12.25
C LYS A 50 22.17 9.50 12.89
N PHE A 51 21.12 10.20 13.32
CA PHE A 51 21.22 11.48 14.02
C PHE A 51 21.79 11.35 15.44
N LEU A 52 21.35 10.34 16.19
CA LEU A 52 21.81 10.09 17.55
C LEU A 52 23.21 9.48 17.62
N SER A 53 23.70 8.84 16.55
CA SER A 53 25.00 8.20 16.51
C SER A 53 26.03 9.05 15.76
N PRO A 54 26.95 9.72 16.48
CA PRO A 54 27.99 10.56 15.86
C PRO A 54 28.89 9.76 14.91
N ARG A 55 29.07 8.45 15.19
CA ARG A 55 29.87 7.54 14.37
C ARG A 55 29.26 7.29 12.99
N LEU A 56 27.92 7.22 12.89
CA LEU A 56 27.22 7.03 11.61
C LEU A 56 27.03 8.34 10.85
N SER A 57 26.96 9.47 11.57
CA SER A 57 26.79 10.78 10.95
C SER A 57 28.08 11.30 10.27
N GLY A 58 29.24 10.69 10.55
CA GLY A 58 30.52 11.04 9.91
C GLY A 58 30.93 12.50 10.13
N ASN A 59 31.64 13.08 9.16
CA ASN A 59 32.13 14.46 9.23
C ASN A 59 31.03 15.54 9.16
N LEU A 60 29.77 15.18 8.91
CA LEU A 60 28.66 16.15 8.85
C LEU A 60 28.42 16.85 10.19
N VAL A 61 28.77 16.22 11.31
CA VAL A 61 28.66 16.83 12.64
C VAL A 61 29.62 18.02 12.79
N ALA A 62 30.79 17.97 12.13
CA ALA A 62 31.78 19.04 12.18
C ALA A 62 31.40 20.28 11.36
N LEU A 63 30.36 20.18 10.51
CA LEU A 63 29.92 21.28 9.65
C LEU A 63 28.98 22.27 10.35
N TYR A 64 28.31 21.84 11.43
CA TYR A 64 27.28 22.65 12.09
C TYR A 64 27.80 23.23 13.42
N PRO A 65 27.64 24.54 13.67
CA PRO A 65 28.08 25.19 14.92
C PRO A 65 27.41 24.62 16.18
N SER A 66 26.23 24.00 16.03
CA SER A 66 25.50 23.35 17.11
C SER A 66 26.14 22.05 17.60
N GLY A 67 27.12 21.50 16.86
CA GLY A 67 27.72 20.20 17.15
C GLY A 67 26.77 19.03 16.91
N ASN A 68 25.61 19.26 16.29
CA ASN A 68 24.64 18.23 15.92
C ASN A 68 24.59 18.09 14.39
N GLY A 69 24.50 16.85 13.89
CA GLY A 69 24.33 16.59 12.47
C GLY A 69 22.99 17.12 11.94
N TYR A 70 22.89 17.30 10.63
CA TYR A 70 21.63 17.68 9.98
C TYR A 70 20.59 16.56 10.09
N PHE A 71 19.40 16.88 10.62
CA PHE A 71 18.25 15.97 10.59
C PHE A 71 17.35 16.31 9.39
N PRO A 72 17.00 15.33 8.54
CA PRO A 72 16.14 15.57 7.39
C PRO A 72 14.79 16.15 7.80
N SER A 73 14.33 17.15 7.04
CA SER A 73 13.03 17.81 7.30
C SER A 73 11.85 16.96 6.82
N THR A 74 12.09 16.07 5.86
CA THR A 74 11.07 15.21 5.24
C THR A 74 11.55 13.77 5.14
N VAL A 75 10.61 12.81 5.10
CA VAL A 75 10.92 11.40 4.85
C VAL A 75 11.53 11.22 3.45
N SER A 76 11.05 11.96 2.45
CA SER A 76 11.56 11.92 1.08
C SER A 76 13.06 12.23 1.00
N GLU A 77 13.53 13.20 1.78
CA GLU A 77 14.95 13.54 1.91
C GLU A 77 15.73 12.42 2.63
N MET A 78 15.12 11.81 3.65
CA MET A 78 15.71 10.71 4.43
C MET A 78 15.91 9.43 3.60
N VAL A 79 15.03 9.17 2.63
CA VAL A 79 15.06 7.98 1.76
C VAL A 79 15.52 8.28 0.34
N PHE A 80 16.01 9.50 0.08
CA PHE A 80 16.45 9.95 -1.25
C PHE A 80 17.54 9.05 -1.85
N ASP A 81 18.47 8.55 -1.03
CA ASP A 81 19.49 7.61 -1.48
C ASP A 81 18.97 6.16 -1.39
N PRO A 82 18.68 5.48 -2.52
CA PRO A 82 18.18 4.11 -2.52
C PRO A 82 19.24 3.09 -2.06
N ARG A 83 20.51 3.47 -2.02
CA ARG A 83 21.59 2.60 -1.52
C ARG A 83 21.68 2.62 0.00
N SER A 84 21.13 3.64 0.64
CA SER A 84 21.10 3.78 2.09
C SER A 84 20.23 2.69 2.75
N PRO A 85 20.52 2.27 3.99
CA PRO A 85 19.67 1.31 4.72
C PRO A 85 18.22 1.78 4.87
N ALA A 86 18.01 3.08 5.11
CA ALA A 86 16.69 3.68 5.22
C ALA A 86 15.91 3.57 3.89
N GLY A 87 16.55 3.92 2.77
CA GLY A 87 15.96 3.81 1.44
C GLY A 87 15.58 2.37 1.06
N LYS A 88 16.46 1.40 1.36
CA LYS A 88 16.19 -0.03 1.10
C LYS A 88 15.01 -0.55 1.91
N CYS A 89 14.94 -0.23 3.20
CA CYS A 89 13.84 -0.64 4.06
C CYS A 89 12.53 0.00 3.58
N PHE A 90 12.52 1.32 3.40
CA PHE A 90 11.35 2.05 2.93
C PHE A 90 10.81 1.46 1.63
N PHE A 91 11.67 1.27 0.61
CA PHE A 91 11.25 0.71 -0.67
C PHE A 91 10.68 -0.70 -0.53
N ALA A 92 11.30 -1.59 0.24
CA ALA A 92 10.83 -2.96 0.40
C ALA A 92 9.43 -3.02 1.04
N PHE A 93 9.21 -2.24 2.09
CA PHE A 93 7.94 -2.18 2.81
C PHE A 93 6.84 -1.49 1.99
N GLU A 94 7.13 -0.35 1.36
CA GLU A 94 6.18 0.36 0.50
C GLU A 94 5.81 -0.45 -0.73
N PHE A 95 6.77 -1.14 -1.36
CA PHE A 95 6.49 -2.00 -2.50
C PHE A 95 5.60 -3.19 -2.12
N ALA A 96 5.90 -3.86 -1.00
CA ALA A 96 5.07 -4.94 -0.48
C ALA A 96 3.67 -4.45 -0.07
N GLY A 97 3.58 -3.28 0.54
CA GLY A 97 2.31 -2.63 0.92
C GLY A 97 1.48 -2.26 -0.30
N ALA A 98 2.10 -1.62 -1.30
CA ALA A 98 1.47 -1.26 -2.56
C ALA A 98 0.94 -2.49 -3.31
N LEU A 99 1.72 -3.58 -3.37
CA LEU A 99 1.26 -4.84 -3.95
C LEU A 99 0.03 -5.41 -3.22
N GLN A 100 0.00 -5.37 -1.88
CA GLN A 100 -1.14 -5.86 -1.10
C GLN A 100 -2.39 -4.98 -1.29
N ILE A 101 -2.22 -3.66 -1.34
CA ILE A 101 -3.30 -2.71 -1.62
C ILE A 101 -3.84 -2.94 -3.04
N PHE A 102 -2.96 -3.11 -4.03
CA PHE A 102 -3.34 -3.38 -5.41
C PHE A 102 -4.09 -4.71 -5.53
N LEU A 103 -3.58 -5.77 -4.89
CA LEU A 103 -4.21 -7.10 -4.85
C LEU A 103 -5.42 -7.20 -3.93
N SER A 104 -5.76 -6.14 -3.17
CA SER A 104 -6.95 -6.14 -2.33
C SER A 104 -8.24 -6.03 -3.13
N TRP A 105 -8.18 -5.62 -4.42
CA TRP A 105 -9.36 -5.32 -5.24
C TRP A 105 -10.36 -4.39 -4.52
N TYR A 106 -9.84 -3.58 -3.59
CA TYR A 106 -10.62 -2.72 -2.68
C TYR A 106 -11.70 -1.90 -3.41
N PRO A 107 -11.39 -1.24 -4.55
CA PRO A 107 -12.39 -0.43 -5.25
C PRO A 107 -13.59 -1.21 -5.80
N TRP A 108 -13.48 -2.52 -6.01
CA TRP A 108 -14.56 -3.35 -6.58
C TRP A 108 -15.40 -4.02 -5.50
N GLU A 109 -14.77 -4.44 -4.40
CA GLU A 109 -15.41 -5.25 -3.36
C GLU A 109 -15.90 -4.43 -2.15
N LEU A 110 -15.26 -3.29 -1.85
CA LEU A 110 -15.62 -2.43 -0.73
C LEU A 110 -16.47 -1.24 -1.19
N ARG A 111 -17.76 -1.31 -0.84
CA ARG A 111 -18.81 -0.31 -1.15
C ARG A 111 -18.56 1.11 -0.62
N ASN A 112 -17.54 1.32 0.22
CA ASN A 112 -17.20 2.66 0.73
C ASN A 112 -16.52 3.54 -0.32
N VAL A 113 -16.14 3.00 -1.48
CA VAL A 113 -15.77 3.78 -2.66
C VAL A 113 -16.90 3.69 -3.66
N TYR A 114 -17.80 4.68 -3.65
CA TYR A 114 -18.76 4.83 -4.72
C TYR A 114 -18.01 5.31 -5.98
N ILE A 115 -17.69 4.40 -6.90
CA ILE A 115 -17.05 4.74 -8.19
C ILE A 115 -18.09 5.28 -9.20
N GLY A 116 -19.37 5.30 -8.83
CA GLY A 116 -20.48 5.64 -9.72
C GLY A 116 -20.83 4.47 -10.64
N ASP A 117 -22.12 4.26 -10.89
CA ASP A 117 -22.69 3.13 -11.64
C ASP A 117 -22.40 3.15 -13.16
N SER A 118 -21.32 3.78 -13.64
CA SER A 118 -21.20 4.10 -15.08
C SER A 118 -19.80 4.15 -15.70
N THR A 119 -18.77 3.54 -15.09
CA THR A 119 -17.44 3.49 -15.72
C THR A 119 -16.86 2.09 -15.89
N VAL A 120 -17.73 1.10 -16.17
CA VAL A 120 -17.28 -0.04 -16.98
C VAL A 120 -17.25 0.46 -18.43
N LEU A 121 -16.08 0.87 -18.89
CA LEU A 121 -15.83 1.31 -20.26
C LEU A 121 -15.94 0.11 -21.21
N GLY A 122 -17.18 -0.28 -21.54
CA GLY A 122 -17.57 -1.06 -22.72
C GLY A 122 -16.99 -2.49 -22.89
N PRO A 123 -17.59 -3.32 -23.77
CA PRO A 123 -17.29 -4.74 -23.91
C PRO A 123 -16.05 -5.05 -24.78
N VAL A 124 -15.06 -4.17 -24.89
CA VAL A 124 -13.99 -4.32 -25.90
C VAL A 124 -12.60 -3.92 -25.38
N ALA A 125 -12.02 -4.67 -24.44
CA ALA A 125 -10.55 -4.81 -24.31
C ALA A 125 -10.17 -5.83 -23.21
N PRO A 126 -9.26 -6.78 -23.48
CA PRO A 126 -8.72 -7.69 -22.45
C PRO A 126 -7.79 -7.00 -21.43
N CYS A 127 -7.55 -5.69 -21.57
CA CYS A 127 -6.68 -4.88 -20.68
C CYS A 127 -7.47 -4.07 -19.62
N ASN A 128 -8.80 -4.19 -19.56
CA ASN A 128 -9.69 -3.37 -18.70
C ASN A 128 -9.76 -3.81 -17.22
N MET A 129 -8.74 -4.48 -16.66
CA MET A 129 -8.73 -4.85 -15.24
C MET A 129 -8.31 -3.71 -14.31
N VAL A 130 -7.83 -2.59 -14.84
CA VAL A 130 -7.44 -1.40 -14.08
C VAL A 130 -8.48 -0.31 -14.33
N SER A 131 -9.26 0.08 -13.32
CA SER A 131 -10.19 1.21 -13.50
C SER A 131 -9.38 2.49 -13.77
N TRP A 132 -9.93 3.37 -14.60
CA TRP A 132 -9.32 4.68 -14.87
C TRP A 132 -9.11 5.52 -13.59
N SER A 133 -9.99 5.34 -12.60
CA SER A 133 -9.84 5.91 -11.27
C SER A 133 -8.63 5.34 -10.50
N LEU A 134 -8.35 4.04 -10.63
CA LEU A 134 -7.18 3.41 -10.03
C LEU A 134 -5.90 3.84 -10.76
N PHE A 135 -5.92 3.92 -12.09
CA PHE A 135 -4.81 4.47 -12.87
C PHE A 135 -4.46 5.90 -12.44
N ARG A 136 -5.46 6.79 -12.34
CA ARG A 136 -5.26 8.19 -11.87
C ARG A 136 -4.82 8.33 -10.42
N GLN A 137 -5.02 7.32 -9.59
CA GLN A 137 -4.59 7.37 -8.19
C GLN A 137 -3.11 7.05 -8.01
N PHE A 138 -2.50 6.32 -8.96
CA PHE A 138 -1.13 5.82 -8.87
C PHE A 138 -0.19 6.35 -9.97
N VAL A 139 -0.71 6.96 -11.04
CA VAL A 139 0.03 7.66 -12.12
C VAL A 139 -0.29 9.14 -12.09
#